data_AF-A0A9P7A2J5-F1
#
_entry.id   AF-A0A9P7A2J5-F1
#
_cell.length_a   1.000
_cell.length_b   1.000
_cell.length_c   1.000
_cell.angle_alpha   90.00
_cell.angle_beta   90.00
_cell.angle_gamma   90.00
#
_symmetry.space_group_name_H-M   'P 1'
#
loop_
_entity.id
_entity.type
_entity.pdbx_description
1 polymer ?
#
loop_
_entity_poly.entity_id
_entity_poly.type
_entity_poly.pdbx_seq_one_letter_code
_entity_poly.pdbx_strand_id
1 'polypeptide(L)'
;MEIDDHKCGWSATVAKDLPAGLRCVRACEWTDQPCGLYVEMNKKCVADHLLYWHGVHAEPGAKAHCKFKGCPDSVASLGRHVTTVHYAMCSKCDYCGEEFSRSDAVARHYKGCESVQSARKSAGDTFKLQPAKTIIHGYIVPAQGAK
;
A
#
# COMPACT_ATOMS: atom_id res chain seq x y z
N MET A 1 -9.13 -21.18 5.81
CA MET A 1 -9.41 -19.90 6.49
C MET A 1 -9.16 -18.83 5.45
N GLU A 2 -10.26 -18.40 4.85
CA GLU A 2 -10.30 -17.44 3.76
C GLU A 2 -9.80 -16.11 4.30
N ILE A 3 -8.77 -15.55 3.68
CA ILE A 3 -8.25 -14.25 4.08
C ILE A 3 -9.21 -13.27 3.42
N ASP A 4 -10.29 -12.92 4.10
CA ASP A 4 -11.21 -11.88 3.67
C ASP A 4 -10.40 -10.68 3.20
N ASP A 5 -10.54 -10.38 1.90
CA ASP A 5 -9.95 -9.24 1.21
C ASP A 5 -10.44 -7.98 1.91
N HIS A 6 -9.72 -7.57 2.97
CA HIS A 6 -10.02 -6.38 3.75
C HIS A 6 -10.07 -5.18 2.78
N LYS A 7 -11.30 -4.73 2.50
CA LYS A 7 -11.55 -3.46 1.82
C LYS A 7 -10.90 -2.37 2.67
N CYS A 8 -10.04 -1.57 2.06
CA CYS A 8 -9.27 -0.54 2.74
C CYS A 8 -10.21 0.59 3.19
N GLY A 9 -10.76 0.49 4.40
CA GLY A 9 -11.86 1.32 4.88
C GLY A 9 -11.50 2.73 5.35
N TRP A 10 -10.66 3.49 4.63
CA TRP A 10 -10.41 4.90 4.97
C TRP A 10 -10.61 5.82 3.77
N SER A 11 -11.60 6.72 3.88
CA SER A 11 -11.90 7.76 2.90
C SER A 11 -10.91 8.94 3.01
N ALA A 12 -9.88 8.96 2.14
CA ALA A 12 -9.23 10.18 1.62
C ALA A 12 -8.15 9.79 0.59
N THR A 13 -8.39 10.03 -0.70
CA THR A 13 -7.62 9.45 -1.80
C THR A 13 -6.48 10.37 -2.25
N VAL A 14 -5.22 9.98 -2.04
CA VAL A 14 -4.08 10.50 -2.81
C VAL A 14 -3.54 9.34 -3.63
N ALA A 15 -3.66 9.45 -4.96
CA ALA A 15 -2.99 8.55 -5.88
C ALA A 15 -1.47 8.83 -5.84
N LYS A 16 -0.64 7.83 -6.12
CA LYS A 16 0.83 7.96 -6.15
C LYS A 16 1.40 9.02 -7.10
N ASP A 17 0.57 9.65 -7.93
CA ASP A 17 0.93 10.72 -8.86
C ASP A 17 0.99 12.08 -8.16
N LEU A 18 1.79 12.18 -7.09
CA LEU A 18 2.06 13.46 -6.46
C LEU A 18 2.91 14.32 -7.41
N PRO A 19 2.62 15.64 -7.54
CA PRO A 19 3.46 16.56 -8.27
C PRO A 19 4.92 16.50 -7.83
N ALA A 20 5.84 16.79 -8.76
CA ALA A 20 7.27 16.85 -8.46
C ALA A 20 7.52 17.80 -7.27
N GLY A 21 8.39 17.37 -6.35
CA GLY A 21 8.70 18.13 -5.13
C GLY A 21 7.72 17.91 -3.97
N LEU A 22 6.74 17.01 -4.09
CA LEU A 22 5.87 16.60 -2.99
C LEU A 22 6.09 15.13 -2.63
N ARG A 23 5.90 14.81 -1.35
CA ARG A 23 5.91 13.45 -0.82
C ARG A 23 4.79 13.25 0.20
N CYS A 24 4.28 12.03 0.29
CA CYS A 24 3.28 11.65 1.28
C CYS A 24 3.96 10.89 2.42
N VAL A 25 3.78 11.35 3.65
CA VAL A 25 4.41 10.77 4.85
C VAL A 25 3.38 10.45 5.93
N ARG A 26 3.68 9.50 6.80
CA ARG A 26 2.85 9.16 7.96
C ARG A 26 3.74 8.79 9.15
N ALA A 27 3.28 9.12 10.35
CA ALA A 27 4.01 8.78 11.56
C ALA A 27 3.99 7.27 11.80
N CYS A 28 5.14 6.73 12.20
CA CYS A 28 5.25 5.35 12.67
C CYS A 28 4.81 5.24 14.15
N GLU A 29 3.86 4.36 14.45
CA GLU A 29 3.36 4.12 15.81
C GLU A 29 3.85 2.77 16.37
N TRP A 30 5.07 2.36 16.01
CA TRP A 30 5.74 1.20 16.60
C TRP A 30 6.03 1.43 18.09
N THR A 31 5.87 0.40 18.93
CA THR A 31 5.76 0.55 20.39
C THR A 31 7.04 0.27 21.20
N ASP A 32 8.12 -0.24 20.61
CA ASP A 32 9.36 -0.57 21.36
C ASP A 32 9.95 0.64 22.11
N GLN A 33 10.03 1.78 21.42
CA GLN A 33 10.07 3.15 21.93
C GLN A 33 9.17 3.92 20.95
N PRO A 34 8.23 4.78 21.37
CA PRO A 34 7.26 5.37 20.44
C PRO A 34 8.01 6.06 19.30
N CYS A 35 8.01 5.41 18.13
CA CYS A 35 8.95 5.74 17.08
C CYS A 35 8.75 7.18 16.62
N GLY A 36 7.51 7.54 16.28
CA GLY A 36 7.11 8.91 15.96
C GLY A 36 7.71 9.48 14.67
N LEU A 37 8.63 8.76 14.01
CA LEU A 37 9.25 9.19 12.77
C LEU A 37 8.24 9.17 11.63
N TYR A 38 8.30 10.20 10.80
CA TYR A 38 7.50 10.29 9.58
C TYR A 38 8.17 9.47 8.48
N VAL A 39 7.48 8.43 8.04
CA VAL A 39 7.91 7.50 6.99
C VAL A 39 7.21 7.87 5.70
N GLU A 40 7.92 7.86 4.58
CA GLU A 40 7.31 8.04 3.27
C GLU A 40 6.40 6.85 2.92
N MET A 41 5.22 7.12 2.37
CA MET A 41 4.20 6.14 2.00
C MET A 41 4.56 5.37 0.73
N ASN A 42 5.71 4.70 0.79
CA ASN A 42 6.30 3.87 -0.24
C ASN A 42 6.72 2.52 0.37
N LYS A 43 6.42 1.42 -0.32
CA LYS A 43 6.73 0.05 0.14
C LYS A 43 8.20 -0.12 0.52
N LYS A 44 9.12 0.42 -0.28
CA LYS A 44 10.56 0.35 -0.03
C LYS A 44 10.94 1.16 1.21
N CYS A 45 10.51 2.41 1.30
CA CYS A 45 10.80 3.27 2.45
C CYS A 45 10.27 2.69 3.77
N VAL A 46 9.08 2.07 3.73
CA VAL A 46 8.51 1.39 4.90
C VAL A 46 9.34 0.15 5.27
N ALA A 47 9.70 -0.70 4.30
CA ALA A 47 10.53 -1.87 4.57
C ALA A 47 11.90 -1.49 5.14
N ASP A 48 12.58 -0.51 4.52
CA ASP A 48 13.87 0.01 4.97
C ASP A 48 13.74 0.59 6.40
N HIS A 49 12.68 1.36 6.68
CA HIS A 49 12.41 1.91 8.01
C HIS A 49 12.25 0.81 9.07
N LEU A 50 11.43 -0.21 8.80
CA LEU A 50 11.23 -1.32 9.73
C LEU A 50 12.53 -2.09 9.98
N LEU A 51 13.34 -2.28 8.94
CA LEU A 51 14.64 -2.94 9.06
C LEU A 51 15.60 -2.12 9.94
N TYR A 52 15.86 -0.87 9.58
CA TYR A 52 16.89 -0.07 10.24
C TYR A 52 16.50 0.36 11.66
N TRP A 53 15.23 0.74 11.89
CA TRP A 53 14.79 1.27 13.18
C TRP A 53 14.13 0.27 14.11
N HIS A 54 13.63 -0.84 13.58
CA HIS A 54 12.94 -1.85 14.39
C HIS A 54 13.57 -3.24 14.29
N GLY A 55 14.68 -3.39 13.55
CA GLY A 55 15.36 -4.68 13.40
C GLY A 55 14.49 -5.74 12.74
N VAL A 56 13.49 -5.33 11.95
CA VAL A 56 12.58 -6.26 11.29
C VAL A 56 13.26 -6.85 10.06
N HIS A 57 13.79 -8.06 10.22
CA HIS A 57 14.40 -8.83 9.14
C HIS A 57 13.34 -9.66 8.40
N ALA A 58 13.56 -9.84 7.09
CA ALA A 58 12.79 -10.79 6.29
C ALA A 58 13.40 -12.19 6.46
N GLU A 59 13.06 -12.87 7.55
CA GLU A 59 13.39 -14.28 7.70
C GLU A 59 12.39 -15.15 6.91
N PRO A 60 12.85 -16.01 5.98
CA PRO A 60 11.96 -16.85 5.21
C PRO A 60 11.17 -17.80 6.10
N GLY A 61 9.83 -17.68 6.08
CA GLY A 61 8.92 -18.61 6.75
C GLY A 61 8.71 -18.37 8.25
N ALA A 62 9.52 -17.52 8.90
CA ALA A 62 9.30 -17.15 10.29
C ALA A 62 8.21 -16.09 10.41
N LYS A 63 7.28 -16.26 11.37
CA LYS A 63 6.31 -15.22 11.73
C LYS A 63 6.93 -14.30 12.77
N ALA A 64 6.84 -13.00 12.54
CA ALA A 64 7.24 -11.99 13.50
C ALA A 64 6.02 -11.24 14.03
N HIS A 65 6.08 -10.85 15.30
CA HIS A 65 5.01 -10.09 15.96
C HIS A 65 5.04 -8.64 15.46
N CYS A 66 3.89 -8.14 15.03
CA CYS A 66 3.73 -6.72 14.76
C CYS A 66 3.65 -5.98 16.09
N LYS A 67 4.48 -4.94 16.25
CA LYS A 67 4.45 -4.08 17.43
C LYS A 67 3.95 -2.68 17.10
N PHE A 68 3.21 -2.53 16.00
CA PHE A 68 2.45 -1.32 15.79
C PHE A 68 1.38 -1.19 16.88
N LYS A 69 1.11 0.04 17.32
CA LYS A 69 0.19 0.33 18.41
C LYS A 69 -1.15 -0.39 18.23
N GLY A 70 -1.50 -1.25 19.21
CA GLY A 70 -2.76 -1.98 19.24
C GLY A 70 -2.85 -3.16 18.26
N CYS A 71 -1.75 -3.59 17.64
CA CYS A 71 -1.75 -4.72 16.72
C CYS A 71 -1.38 -6.03 17.43
N PRO A 72 -2.24 -7.06 17.41
CA PRO A 72 -1.93 -8.38 18.00
C PRO A 72 -1.32 -9.36 16.99
N ASP A 73 -1.18 -8.97 15.71
CA ASP A 73 -0.92 -9.92 14.64
C ASP A 73 0.53 -10.41 14.60
N SER A 74 0.68 -11.67 14.20
CA SER A 74 1.97 -12.30 13.90
C SER A 74 1.99 -12.79 12.46
N VAL A 75 2.86 -12.21 11.65
CA VAL A 75 2.84 -12.35 10.19
C VAL A 75 4.21 -12.69 9.64
N ALA A 76 4.24 -13.42 8.52
CA ALA A 76 5.49 -13.77 7.84
C ALA A 76 6.12 -12.60 7.07
N SER A 77 5.39 -11.50 6.86
CA SER A 77 5.89 -10.32 6.15
C SER A 77 5.36 -9.06 6.82
N LEU A 78 6.13 -8.57 7.79
CA LEU A 78 5.80 -7.34 8.52
C LEU A 78 5.77 -6.13 7.59
N GLY A 79 6.70 -6.00 6.64
CA GLY A 79 6.67 -4.92 5.66
C GLY A 79 5.34 -4.87 4.91
N ARG A 80 4.88 -5.99 4.34
CA ARG A 80 3.59 -6.05 3.67
C ARG A 80 2.44 -5.73 4.63
N HIS A 81 2.40 -6.39 5.77
CA HIS A 81 1.36 -6.18 6.78
C HIS A 81 1.24 -4.72 7.21
N VAL A 82 2.36 -4.08 7.57
CA VAL A 82 2.37 -2.66 7.97
C VAL A 82 1.88 -1.78 6.84
N THR A 83 2.33 -2.01 5.60
CA THR A 83 1.87 -1.20 4.46
C THR A 83 0.36 -1.31 4.22
N THR A 84 -0.24 -2.49 4.35
CA THR A 84 -1.67 -2.70 4.04
C THR A 84 -2.58 -2.43 5.22
N VAL A 85 -2.18 -2.83 6.44
CA VAL A 85 -3.03 -2.79 7.64
C VAL A 85 -2.89 -1.44 8.35
N HIS A 86 -1.67 -0.96 8.58
CA HIS A 86 -1.44 0.27 9.35
C HIS A 86 -1.41 1.51 8.46
N TYR A 87 -0.80 1.39 7.29
CA TYR A 87 -0.71 2.50 6.34
C TYR A 87 -1.79 2.52 5.27
N ALA A 88 -2.68 1.53 5.25
CA ALA A 88 -3.84 1.50 4.36
C ALA A 88 -3.44 1.67 2.88
N MET A 89 -2.24 1.21 2.49
CA MET A 89 -1.83 1.25 1.09
C MET A 89 -2.58 0.17 0.33
N CYS A 90 -3.48 0.60 -0.55
CA CYS A 90 -4.26 -0.30 -1.40
C CYS A 90 -4.00 0.00 -2.88
N SER A 91 -4.51 -0.86 -3.75
CA SER A 91 -4.47 -0.72 -5.21
C SER A 91 -5.90 -0.65 -5.73
N LYS A 92 -6.17 0.31 -6.60
CA LYS A 92 -7.52 0.56 -7.12
C LYS A 92 -7.63 0.15 -8.59
N CYS A 93 -8.74 -0.48 -8.93
CA CYS A 93 -9.14 -0.69 -10.32
C CYS A 93 -9.60 0.64 -10.91
N ASP A 94 -8.94 1.11 -11.97
CA ASP A 94 -9.30 2.37 -12.64
C ASP A 94 -10.65 2.29 -13.40
N TYR A 95 -11.18 1.09 -13.63
CA TYR A 95 -12.39 0.89 -14.43
C TYR A 95 -13.67 0.76 -13.59
N CYS A 96 -13.64 -0.04 -12.51
CA CYS A 96 -14.80 -0.21 -11.61
C CYS A 96 -14.63 0.51 -10.27
N GLY A 97 -13.44 1.00 -9.95
CA GLY A 97 -13.15 1.69 -8.69
C GLY A 97 -12.93 0.77 -7.49
N GLU A 98 -13.02 -0.56 -7.64
CA GLU A 98 -12.79 -1.50 -6.54
C GLU A 98 -11.37 -1.39 -5.99
N GLU A 99 -11.25 -1.46 -4.67
CA GLU A 99 -10.00 -1.34 -3.93
C GLU A 99 -9.54 -2.69 -3.41
N PHE A 100 -8.26 -2.97 -3.58
CA PHE A 100 -7.64 -4.24 -3.24
C PHE A 100 -6.42 -3.97 -2.38
N SER A 101 -6.15 -4.83 -1.40
CA SER A 101 -4.96 -4.72 -0.56
C SER A 101 -3.64 -4.84 -1.36
N ARG A 102 -3.68 -5.40 -2.58
CA ARG A 102 -2.50 -5.71 -3.38
C ARG A 102 -2.71 -5.49 -4.88
N SER A 103 -1.64 -5.14 -5.59
CA SER A 103 -1.63 -4.89 -7.03
C SER A 103 -1.87 -6.17 -7.86
N ASP A 104 -1.38 -7.32 -7.42
CA ASP A 104 -1.62 -8.59 -8.10
C ASP A 104 -3.07 -9.08 -7.95
N ALA A 105 -3.74 -8.71 -6.84
CA ALA A 105 -5.17 -8.95 -6.69
C ALA A 105 -5.98 -8.13 -7.72
N VAL A 106 -5.62 -6.86 -7.95
CA VAL A 106 -6.22 -6.06 -9.03
C VAL A 106 -5.97 -6.67 -10.41
N ALA A 107 -4.74 -7.13 -10.67
CA ALA A 107 -4.40 -7.75 -11.94
C ALA A 107 -5.21 -9.03 -12.22
N ARG A 108 -5.47 -9.83 -11.18
CA ARG A 108 -6.38 -10.98 -11.26
C ARG A 108 -7.83 -10.55 -11.46
N HIS A 109 -8.27 -9.51 -10.76
CA HIS A 109 -9.61 -8.93 -10.89
C HIS A 109 -9.90 -8.44 -12.33
N TYR A 110 -8.94 -7.84 -13.03
CA TYR A 110 -9.12 -7.36 -14.40
C TYR A 110 -9.65 -8.43 -15.39
N LYS A 111 -9.36 -9.71 -15.15
CA LYS A 111 -9.86 -10.81 -15.99
C LYS A 111 -11.38 -10.98 -15.91
N GLY A 112 -11.99 -10.70 -14.76
CA GLY A 112 -13.43 -10.85 -14.51
C GLY A 112 -14.19 -9.53 -14.38
N CYS A 113 -13.50 -8.39 -14.39
CA CYS A 113 -14.12 -7.08 -14.22
C CYS A 113 -14.95 -6.69 -15.46
N GLU A 114 -16.27 -6.56 -15.29
CA GLU A 114 -17.17 -6.17 -16.38
C GLU A 114 -16.78 -4.83 -17.00
N SER A 115 -16.44 -3.83 -16.19
CA SER A 115 -16.01 -2.50 -16.66
C SER A 115 -14.76 -2.57 -17.54
N VAL A 116 -13.81 -3.47 -17.22
CA VAL A 116 -12.63 -3.73 -18.05
C VAL A 116 -13.01 -4.41 -19.36
N GLN A 117 -13.88 -5.42 -19.31
CA GLN A 117 -14.33 -6.12 -20.51
C GLN A 117 -15.07 -5.19 -21.46
N SER A 118 -15.94 -4.32 -20.93
CA SER A 118 -16.64 -3.30 -21.71
C SER A 118 -15.66 -2.31 -22.35
N ALA A 119 -14.69 -1.79 -21.60
CA ALA A 119 -13.65 -0.92 -22.15
C ALA A 119 -12.82 -1.61 -23.24
N ARG A 120 -12.50 -2.90 -23.07
CA ARG A 120 -11.79 -3.70 -24.07
C ARG A 120 -12.60 -3.88 -25.35
N LYS A 121 -13.90 -4.17 -25.24
CA LYS A 121 -14.80 -4.29 -26.39
C LYS A 121 -14.90 -2.97 -27.17
N SER A 122 -14.99 -1.84 -26.47
CA SER A 122 -15.08 -0.52 -27.10
C SER A 122 -13.79 -0.08 -27.79
N ALA A 123 -12.62 -0.42 -27.23
CA ALA A 123 -11.32 -0.02 -27.76
C ALA A 123 -10.71 -1.03 -28.75
N GLY A 124 -11.19 -2.27 -28.79
CA GLY A 124 -10.67 -3.33 -29.67
C GLY A 124 -9.17 -3.53 -29.50
N ASP A 125 -8.45 -3.55 -30.62
CA ASP A 125 -6.99 -3.75 -30.64
C ASP A 125 -6.18 -2.60 -30.02
N THR A 126 -6.78 -1.43 -29.84
CA THR A 126 -6.12 -0.28 -29.19
C THR A 126 -6.15 -0.38 -27.66
N PHE A 127 -6.87 -1.35 -27.10
CA PHE A 127 -7.03 -1.50 -25.66
C PHE A 127 -5.70 -1.82 -24.97
N LYS A 128 -5.23 -0.90 -24.13
CA LYS A 128 -4.10 -1.12 -23.22
C LYS A 128 -4.58 -1.10 -21.78
N LEU A 129 -4.40 -2.22 -21.10
CA LEU A 129 -4.71 -2.35 -19.68
C LEU A 129 -3.72 -1.51 -18.87
N GLN A 130 -4.25 -0.56 -18.09
CA GLN A 130 -3.42 0.27 -17.23
C GLN A 130 -3.02 -0.49 -15.96
N PRO A 131 -1.77 -0.30 -15.46
CA PRO A 131 -1.37 -0.88 -14.19
C PRO A 131 -2.23 -0.29 -13.05
N ALA A 132 -2.50 -1.10 -12.03
CA ALA A 132 -3.31 -0.66 -10.90
C ALA A 132 -2.64 0.53 -10.19
N LYS A 133 -3.40 1.61 -9.97
CA LYS A 133 -2.92 2.75 -9.20
C LYS A 133 -2.87 2.38 -7.72
N THR A 134 -1.77 2.71 -7.06
CA THR A 134 -1.71 2.58 -5.60
C THR A 134 -2.30 3.84 -4.97
N ILE A 135 -3.15 3.63 -3.98
CA ILE A 135 -3.69 4.67 -3.11
C ILE A 135 -2.86 4.71 -1.84
N ILE A 136 -2.50 5.92 -1.41
CA ILE A 136 -1.71 6.16 -0.22
C ILE A 136 -2.40 7.19 0.67
N HIS A 137 -2.25 7.04 1.98
CA HIS A 137 -2.84 7.92 2.99
C HIS A 137 -1.75 8.50 3.89
N GLY A 138 -1.78 9.81 4.09
CA GLY A 138 -0.81 10.50 4.92
C GLY A 138 -0.84 12.01 4.71
N TYR A 139 0.17 12.68 5.28
CA TYR A 139 0.39 14.11 5.14
C TYR A 139 1.21 14.39 3.88
N ILE A 140 0.73 15.30 3.03
CA ILE A 140 1.48 15.77 1.88
C ILE A 140 2.42 16.87 2.36
N VAL A 141 3.72 16.67 2.18
CA VAL A 141 4.77 17.63 2.58
C VAL A 141 5.71 17.91 1.41
N PRO A 142 6.36 19.08 1.37
CA PRO A 142 7.45 19.32 0.43
C PRO A 142 8.56 18.29 0.59
N ALA A 143 9.05 17.76 -0.53
CA ALA A 143 10.30 17.04 -0.58
C ALA A 143 11.41 18.07 -0.35
N GLN A 144 12.18 17.92 0.74
CA GLN A 144 13.28 18.85 1.00
C GLN A 144 14.28 18.76 -0.15
N GLY A 145 14.63 19.92 -0.70
CA GLY A 145 15.41 20.05 -1.93
C GLY A 145 16.75 19.33 -1.87
N ALA A 146 17.04 18.58 -2.94
CA ALA A 146 18.41 18.38 -3.36
C ALA A 146 19.02 19.78 -3.53
N LYS A 147 20.04 20.08 -2.72
CA LYS A 147 20.95 21.17 -3.03
C LYS A 147 21.75 20.79 -4.27
#